data_AF-A0A819NL96-F1
#
_entry.id   AF-A0A819NL96-F1
#
_cell.length_a   1.000
_cell.length_b   1.000
_cell.length_c   1.000
_cell.angle_alpha   90.00
_cell.angle_beta   90.00
_cell.angle_gamma   90.00
#
_symmetry.space_group_name_H-M   'P 1'
#
loop_
_entity.id
_entity.type
_entity.pdbx_description
1 polymer ?
#
loop_
_entity_poly.entity_id
_entity_poly.type
_entity_poly.pdbx_seq_one_letter_code
_entity_poly.pdbx_strand_id
1 'polypeptide(L)'
;SILDTDARLAVSQEERRVLLERSLANESKNEKLIAENAQLIKKNSNSEAALQEMAREFQSQQIQLNKVSQRRWIDDDDINSCMKCHQTFSVTQRKHHCRNCGNIFCDPCSSKTAVVAATSKKPKRVCDQCYKDLTS
;
A
#
# COMPACT_ATOMS: atom_id res chain seq x y z
N SER A 1 -25.66 -9.28 76.30
CA SER A 1 -25.42 -8.07 77.11
C SER A 1 -24.92 -6.97 76.18
N ILE A 2 -24.93 -5.70 76.59
CA ILE A 2 -24.45 -4.55 75.80
C ILE A 2 -23.03 -4.79 75.24
N LEU A 3 -22.19 -5.52 75.98
CA LEU A 3 -20.83 -5.89 75.57
C LEU A 3 -20.76 -6.78 74.31
N ASP A 4 -21.73 -7.66 74.07
CA ASP A 4 -21.77 -8.53 72.87
C ASP A 4 -22.19 -7.74 71.62
N THR A 5 -23.09 -6.75 71.78
CA THR A 5 -23.47 -5.87 70.68
C THR A 5 -22.34 -4.93 70.26
N ASP A 6 -21.56 -4.42 71.20
CA ASP A 6 -20.41 -3.55 70.93
C ASP A 6 -19.28 -4.30 70.20
N ALA A 7 -19.01 -5.55 70.61
CA ALA A 7 -18.02 -6.40 69.94
C ALA A 7 -18.42 -6.71 68.48
N ARG A 8 -19.69 -7.02 68.22
CA ARG A 8 -20.21 -7.25 66.86
C ARG A 8 -20.15 -5.99 65.99
N LEU A 9 -20.42 -4.82 66.57
CA LEU A 9 -20.32 -3.55 65.88
C LEU A 9 -18.87 -3.26 65.46
N ALA A 10 -17.89 -3.51 66.34
CA ALA A 10 -16.47 -3.33 66.04
C ALA A 10 -15.98 -4.25 64.90
N VAL A 11 -16.40 -5.51 64.89
CA VAL A 11 -16.09 -6.46 63.79
C VAL A 11 -16.69 -5.97 62.47
N SER A 12 -17.96 -5.56 62.47
CA SER A 12 -18.64 -5.07 61.27
C SER A 12 -18.00 -3.77 60.73
N GLN A 13 -17.51 -2.89 61.61
CA GLN A 13 -16.79 -1.69 61.23
C GLN A 13 -15.42 -2.02 60.58
N GLU A 14 -14.71 -3.00 61.13
CA GLU A 14 -13.43 -3.44 60.58
C GLU A 14 -13.58 -4.14 59.22
N GLU A 15 -14.58 -5.02 59.08
CA GLU A 15 -14.93 -5.64 57.80
C GLU A 15 -15.24 -4.58 56.73
N ARG A 16 -16.02 -3.56 57.08
CA ARG A 16 -16.32 -2.43 56.20
C ARG A 16 -15.06 -1.67 55.80
N ARG A 17 -14.13 -1.42 56.72
CA ARG A 17 -12.87 -0.73 56.45
C ARG A 17 -12.03 -1.49 55.41
N VAL A 18 -11.85 -2.80 55.63
CA VAL A 18 -11.09 -3.67 54.72
C VAL A 18 -11.72 -3.71 53.31
N LEU A 19 -13.05 -3.80 53.23
CA LEU A 19 -13.76 -3.79 51.95
C LEU A 19 -13.59 -2.45 51.22
N LEU A 20 -13.63 -1.32 51.93
CA LEU A 20 -13.43 -0.01 51.34
C LEU A 20 -12.00 0.15 50.79
N GLU A 21 -10.99 -0.26 51.54
CA GLU A 21 -9.59 -0.24 51.08
C GLU A 21 -9.38 -1.07 49.82
N ARG A 22 -9.99 -2.26 49.77
CA ARG A 22 -9.98 -3.11 48.58
C ARG A 22 -10.68 -2.46 47.39
N SER A 23 -11.82 -1.79 47.60
CA SER A 23 -12.54 -1.07 46.53
C SER A 23 -11.67 0.03 45.93
N LEU A 24 -11.07 0.86 46.78
CA LEU A 24 -10.18 1.95 46.35
C LEU A 24 -8.95 1.43 45.60
N ALA A 25 -8.36 0.33 46.06
CA ALA A 25 -7.25 -0.30 45.36
C ALA A 25 -7.66 -0.85 43.97
N ASN A 26 -8.86 -1.42 43.86
CA ASN A 26 -9.41 -1.90 42.60
C ASN A 26 -9.72 -0.73 41.65
N GLU A 27 -10.27 0.37 42.15
CA GLU A 27 -10.55 1.58 41.38
C GLU A 27 -9.25 2.16 40.79
N SER A 28 -8.21 2.31 41.62
CA SER A 28 -6.90 2.77 41.15
C SER A 28 -6.29 1.82 40.10
N LYS A 29 -6.45 0.50 40.27
CA LYS A 29 -6.01 -0.48 39.27
C LYS A 29 -6.81 -0.36 37.97
N ASN A 30 -8.12 -0.14 38.06
CA ASN A 30 -8.99 0.02 36.90
C ASN A 30 -8.62 1.28 36.10
N GLU A 31 -8.35 2.39 36.77
CA GLU A 31 -7.86 3.63 36.13
C GLU A 31 -6.54 3.41 35.38
N LYS A 32 -5.60 2.66 35.97
CA LYS A 32 -4.34 2.30 35.31
C LYS A 32 -4.57 1.45 34.06
N LEU A 33 -5.45 0.44 34.16
CA LEU A 33 -5.80 -0.41 33.02
C LEU A 33 -6.50 0.36 31.90
N ILE A 34 -7.33 1.35 32.25
CA ILE A 34 -7.98 2.24 31.27
C ILE A 34 -6.92 3.07 30.53
N ALA A 35 -5.97 3.65 31.27
CA ALA A 35 -4.88 4.42 30.67
C ALA A 35 -3.99 3.56 29.77
N GLU A 36 -3.65 2.34 30.18
CA GLU A 36 -2.88 1.39 29.38
C GLU A 36 -3.62 0.96 28.12
N ASN A 37 -4.92 0.64 28.22
CA ASN A 37 -5.74 0.31 27.06
C ASN A 37 -5.81 1.48 26.07
N ALA A 38 -5.97 2.72 26.55
CA ALA A 38 -5.97 3.90 25.68
C ALA A 38 -4.64 4.06 24.92
N GLN A 39 -3.51 3.79 25.58
CA GLN A 39 -2.19 3.79 24.94
C GLN A 39 -2.07 2.68 23.89
N LEU A 40 -2.53 1.47 24.20
CA LEU A 40 -2.52 0.34 23.27
C LEU A 40 -3.40 0.60 22.04
N ILE A 41 -4.59 1.17 22.22
CA ILE A 41 -5.48 1.56 21.11
C ILE A 41 -4.78 2.57 20.20
N LYS A 42 -4.15 3.59 20.78
CA LYS A 42 -3.39 4.59 20.01
C LYS A 42 -2.24 3.95 19.24
N LYS A 43 -1.50 3.04 19.88
CA LYS A 43 -0.40 2.32 19.24
C LYS A 43 -0.90 1.45 18.08
N ASN A 44 -2.00 0.73 18.29
CA ASN A 44 -2.60 -0.12 17.26
C ASN A 44 -3.08 0.70 16.07
N SER A 45 -3.76 1.83 16.32
CA SER A 45 -4.21 2.75 15.27
C SER A 45 -3.04 3.31 14.45
N ASN A 46 -1.94 3.70 15.10
CA ASN A 46 -0.73 4.15 14.40
C ASN A 46 -0.10 3.04 13.56
N SER A 47 -0.01 1.82 14.12
CA SER A 47 0.52 0.67 13.39
C SER A 47 -0.35 0.28 12.20
N GLU A 48 -1.68 0.36 12.34
CA GLU A 48 -2.61 0.12 11.25
C GLU A 48 -2.44 1.14 10.11
N ALA A 49 -2.28 2.43 10.44
CA ALA A 49 -2.02 3.47 9.45
C ALA A 49 -0.73 3.20 8.66
N ALA A 50 0.36 2.83 9.35
CA ALA A 50 1.62 2.49 8.70
C ALA A 50 1.50 1.25 7.78
N LEU A 51 0.76 0.23 8.22
CA LEU A 51 0.50 -0.95 7.40
C LEU A 51 -0.33 -0.63 6.16
N GLN A 52 -1.33 0.26 6.28
CA GLN A 52 -2.13 0.71 5.15
C GLN A 52 -1.29 1.48 4.12
N GLU A 53 -0.38 2.33 4.56
CA GLU A 53 0.55 3.06 3.68
C GLU A 53 1.46 2.09 2.92
N MET A 54 2.10 1.17 3.66
CA MET A 54 2.95 0.14 3.05
C MET A 54 2.18 -0.73 2.05
N ALA A 55 0.93 -1.08 2.35
CA ALA A 55 0.08 -1.85 1.43
C ALA A 55 -0.19 -1.09 0.12
N ARG A 56 -0.39 0.24 0.17
CA ARG A 56 -0.58 1.08 -1.03
C ARG A 56 0.69 1.13 -1.87
N GLU A 57 1.85 1.29 -1.25
CA GLU A 57 3.13 1.29 -1.96
C GLU A 57 3.40 -0.05 -2.63
N PHE A 58 3.18 -1.15 -1.90
CA PHE A 58 3.34 -2.49 -2.44
C PHE A 58 2.41 -2.72 -3.64
N GLN A 59 1.14 -2.32 -3.53
CA GLN A 59 0.19 -2.42 -4.64
C GLN A 59 0.66 -1.60 -5.86
N SER A 60 1.16 -0.38 -5.64
CA SER A 60 1.71 0.46 -6.71
C SER A 60 2.89 -0.24 -7.42
N GLN A 61 3.82 -0.82 -6.65
CA GLN A 61 4.95 -1.57 -7.20
C GLN A 61 4.49 -2.80 -7.99
N GLN A 62 3.51 -3.56 -7.49
CA GLN A 62 2.94 -4.70 -8.20
C GLN A 62 2.32 -4.31 -9.54
N ILE A 63 1.63 -3.16 -9.61
CA ILE A 63 1.10 -2.63 -10.88
C ILE A 63 2.23 -2.33 -11.86
N GLN A 64 3.34 -1.73 -11.40
CA GLN A 64 4.50 -1.45 -12.25
C GLN A 64 5.14 -2.74 -12.76
N LEU A 65 5.34 -3.74 -11.88
CA LEU A 65 5.88 -5.04 -12.26
C LEU A 65 4.99 -5.75 -13.28
N ASN A 66 3.67 -5.73 -13.08
CA ASN A 66 2.72 -6.28 -14.05
C ASN A 66 2.82 -5.57 -15.40
N LYS A 67 2.98 -4.25 -15.42
CA LYS A 67 3.18 -3.51 -16.68
C LYS A 67 4.46 -3.93 -17.41
N VAL A 68 5.52 -4.28 -16.67
CA VAL A 68 6.77 -4.78 -17.25
C VAL A 68 6.62 -6.23 -17.72
N SER A 69 5.98 -7.10 -16.95
CA SER A 69 5.80 -8.51 -17.31
C SER A 69 4.89 -8.70 -18.54
N GLN A 70 3.96 -7.77 -18.77
CA GLN A 70 3.11 -7.77 -19.97
C GLN A 70 3.80 -7.25 -21.23
N ARG A 71 5.05 -6.76 -21.15
CA ARG A 71 5.81 -6.35 -22.34
C ARG A 71 6.17 -7.58 -23.16
N ARG A 72 5.36 -7.84 -24.18
CA ARG A 72 5.61 -8.88 -25.18
C ARG A 72 5.69 -8.24 -26.56
N TRP A 73 6.54 -8.82 -27.41
CA TRP A 73 6.58 -8.45 -28.81
C TRP A 73 5.26 -8.91 -29.45
N ILE A 74 4.46 -7.96 -29.92
CA ILE A 74 3.18 -8.27 -30.53
C ILE A 74 3.41 -8.61 -32.01
N ASP A 75 2.78 -9.68 -32.47
CA ASP A 75 2.84 -10.07 -33.87
C ASP A 75 2.06 -9.07 -34.74
N ASP A 76 2.59 -8.79 -35.92
CA ASP A 76 1.99 -7.78 -36.80
C ASP A 76 0.54 -8.13 -37.15
N ASP A 77 0.22 -9.41 -37.34
CA ASP A 77 -1.10 -9.87 -37.78
C ASP A 77 -2.21 -9.62 -36.74
N ASP A 78 -1.85 -9.50 -35.46
CA ASP A 78 -2.80 -9.27 -34.37
C ASP A 78 -3.31 -7.82 -34.31
N ILE A 79 -2.62 -6.88 -34.97
CA ILE A 79 -2.88 -5.44 -34.82
C ILE A 79 -3.09 -4.77 -36.18
N ASN A 80 -4.24 -4.13 -36.34
CA ASN A 80 -4.61 -3.40 -37.57
C ASN A 80 -4.52 -1.88 -37.43
N SER A 81 -4.25 -1.34 -36.25
CA SER A 81 -4.24 0.10 -35.97
C SER A 81 -3.16 0.48 -34.95
N CYS A 82 -2.67 1.72 -35.04
CA CYS A 82 -1.66 2.24 -34.11
C CYS A 82 -2.14 2.18 -32.66
N MET A 83 -1.36 1.58 -31.76
CA MET A 83 -1.73 1.43 -30.34
C MET A 83 -1.70 2.74 -29.53
N LYS A 84 -1.46 3.89 -30.19
CA LYS A 84 -1.54 5.23 -29.57
C LYS A 84 -2.62 6.11 -30.21
N CYS A 85 -2.58 6.30 -31.53
CA CYS A 85 -3.50 7.20 -32.23
C CYS A 85 -4.67 6.48 -32.92
N HIS A 86 -4.70 5.14 -32.87
CA HIS A 86 -5.73 4.30 -33.47
C HIS A 86 -5.90 4.42 -34.99
N GLN A 87 -4.98 5.11 -35.67
CA GLN A 87 -4.95 5.16 -37.13
C GLN A 87 -4.72 3.75 -37.70
N THR A 88 -5.58 3.34 -38.63
CA THR A 88 -5.48 2.05 -39.33
C THR A 88 -4.21 1.98 -40.17
N PHE A 89 -3.53 0.85 -40.10
CA PHE A 89 -2.37 0.57 -40.92
C PHE A 89 -2.79 0.25 -42.36
N SER A 90 -1.92 0.58 -43.30
CA SER A 90 -2.12 0.37 -44.74
C SER A 90 -0.77 0.18 -45.42
N VAL A 91 -0.76 0.00 -46.75
CA VAL A 91 0.47 -0.13 -47.53
C VAL A 91 1.38 1.11 -47.35
N THR A 92 0.79 2.31 -47.26
CA THR A 92 1.53 3.56 -47.03
C THR A 92 1.73 3.86 -45.55
N GLN A 93 0.79 3.43 -44.70
CA GLN A 93 0.86 3.60 -43.25
C GLN A 93 1.40 2.31 -42.60
N ARG A 94 2.73 2.16 -42.56
CA ARG A 94 3.39 0.94 -42.09
C ARG A 94 3.41 0.81 -40.56
N LYS A 95 3.55 -0.43 -40.09
CA LYS A 95 3.68 -0.85 -38.68
C LYS A 95 5.11 -0.66 -38.18
N HIS A 96 5.27 -0.22 -36.93
CA HIS A 96 6.56 -0.10 -36.26
C HIS A 96 6.50 -0.53 -34.80
N HIS A 97 7.35 -1.48 -34.40
CA HIS A 97 7.46 -1.89 -33.00
C HIS A 97 8.27 -0.91 -32.15
N CYS A 98 7.80 -0.66 -30.94
CA CYS A 98 8.60 -0.09 -29.87
C CYS A 98 9.53 -1.16 -29.29
N ARG A 99 10.85 -0.93 -29.33
CA ARG A 99 11.82 -1.93 -28.83
C ARG A 99 11.82 -2.07 -27.29
N ASN A 100 11.16 -1.17 -26.57
CA ASN A 100 11.05 -1.21 -25.11
C ASN A 100 9.80 -1.94 -24.60
N CYS A 101 8.63 -1.72 -25.23
CA CYS A 101 7.37 -2.34 -24.78
C CYS A 101 6.81 -3.42 -25.71
N GLY A 102 7.32 -3.55 -26.94
CA GLY A 102 6.88 -4.56 -27.91
C GLY A 102 5.60 -4.23 -28.69
N ASN A 103 4.88 -3.18 -28.32
CA ASN A 103 3.67 -2.71 -29.00
C ASN A 103 3.96 -2.09 -30.39
N ILE A 104 2.92 -2.01 -31.23
CA ILE A 104 2.99 -1.56 -32.63
C ILE A 104 2.38 -0.14 -32.79
N PHE A 105 3.09 0.71 -33.52
CA PHE A 105 2.76 2.13 -33.71
C PHE A 105 2.96 2.58 -35.16
N CYS A 106 2.36 3.71 -35.52
CA CYS A 106 2.72 4.47 -36.72
C CYS A 106 4.05 5.22 -36.54
N ASP A 107 4.65 5.69 -37.64
CA ASP A 107 5.91 6.43 -37.60
C ASP A 107 5.83 7.69 -36.71
N PRO A 108 4.78 8.55 -36.81
CA PRO A 108 4.68 9.72 -35.94
C PRO A 108 4.62 9.40 -34.44
N CYS A 109 4.03 8.27 -34.05
CA CYS A 109 3.90 7.86 -32.64
C CYS A 109 5.13 7.12 -32.10
N SER A 110 6.12 6.85 -32.96
CA SER A 110 7.33 6.09 -32.62
C SER A 110 8.57 6.63 -33.33
N SER A 111 8.63 7.93 -33.61
CA SER A 111 9.71 8.55 -34.40
C SER A 111 11.03 8.70 -33.64
N LYS A 112 11.01 8.52 -32.31
CA LYS A 112 12.16 8.74 -31.42
C LYS A 112 12.94 7.45 -31.15
N THR A 113 14.19 7.61 -30.70
CA THR A 113 15.05 6.49 -30.30
C THR A 113 15.63 6.69 -28.90
N ALA A 114 15.73 5.63 -28.11
CA ALA A 114 16.29 5.65 -26.75
C ALA A 114 17.11 4.39 -26.47
N VAL A 115 17.97 4.43 -25.45
CA VAL A 115 18.70 3.25 -24.95
C VAL A 115 17.74 2.39 -24.14
N VAL A 116 17.46 1.17 -24.60
CA VAL A 116 16.41 0.29 -24.03
C VAL A 116 16.97 -0.76 -23.06
N ALA A 117 18.21 -1.19 -23.28
CA ALA A 117 18.86 -2.20 -22.44
C ALA A 117 20.15 -1.61 -21.88
N ALA A 118 20.38 -1.80 -20.57
CA ALA A 118 21.60 -1.33 -19.90
C ALA A 118 22.88 -1.91 -20.53
N THR A 119 22.76 -3.08 -21.18
CA THR A 119 23.86 -3.79 -21.85
C THR A 119 24.20 -3.26 -23.24
N SER A 120 23.35 -2.42 -23.85
CA SER A 120 23.55 -1.92 -25.22
C SER A 120 23.49 -0.40 -25.26
N LYS A 121 24.59 0.24 -25.68
CA LYS A 121 24.65 1.71 -25.83
C LYS A 121 23.97 2.23 -27.10
N LYS A 122 23.48 1.37 -28.00
CA LYS A 122 22.89 1.79 -29.29
C LYS A 122 21.41 2.15 -29.12
N PRO A 123 20.98 3.40 -29.41
CA PRO A 123 19.57 3.77 -29.34
C PRO A 123 18.71 2.92 -30.29
N LYS A 124 17.50 2.60 -29.85
CA LYS A 124 16.50 1.85 -30.61
C LYS A 124 15.19 2.62 -30.68
N ARG A 125 14.42 2.41 -31.75
CA ARG A 125 13.10 3.03 -31.93
C ARG A 125 12.18 2.70 -30.76
N VAL A 126 11.55 3.71 -30.19
CA VAL A 126 10.59 3.59 -29.09
C VAL A 126 9.37 4.46 -29.36
N CYS A 127 8.21 4.08 -28.79
CA CYS A 127 7.05 4.96 -28.79
C CYS A 127 7.27 6.19 -27.89
N ASP A 128 6.46 7.21 -28.06
CA ASP A 128 6.58 8.46 -27.29
C ASP A 128 6.55 8.25 -25.77
N GLN A 129 5.73 7.31 -25.28
CA GLN A 129 5.65 7.02 -23.85
C GLN A 129 6.95 6.38 -23.35
N CYS A 130 7.44 5.35 -24.03
CA CYS A 130 8.70 4.71 -23.65
C CYS A 130 9.91 5.63 -23.80
N TYR A 131 9.88 6.57 -24.74
CA TYR A 131 10.91 7.59 -24.84
C TYR A 131 10.94 8.42 -23.56
N LYS A 132 9.79 8.97 -23.12
CA LYS A 132 9.70 9.72 -21.86
C LYS A 132 10.16 8.88 -20.67
N ASP A 133 9.69 7.64 -20.55
CA ASP A 133 10.03 6.75 -19.42
C ASP A 133 11.54 6.41 -19.34
N LEU A 134 12.25 6.42 -20.48
CA LEU A 134 13.68 6.08 -20.54
C LEU A 134 14.61 7.29 -20.47
N THR A 135 14.09 8.51 -20.66
CA THR A 135 14.89 9.74 -20.69
C THR A 135 14.51 10.76 -19.62
N SER A 136 13.59 10.43 -18.72
CA SER A 136 13.29 11.23 -17.52
C SER A 136 14.16 10.76 -16.37
#